data_AF-A0A9P7VWQ1-F1
#
_entry.id   AF-A0A9P7VWQ1-F1
#
_cell.length_a   1.000
_cell.length_b   1.000
_cell.length_c   1.000
_cell.angle_alpha   90.00
_cell.angle_beta   90.00
_cell.angle_gamma   90.00
#
_symmetry.space_group_name_H-M   'P 1'
#
loop_
_entity.id
_entity.type
_entity.pdbx_description
1 polymer ?
#
loop_
_entity_poly.entity_id
_entity_poly.type
_entity_poly.pdbx_seq_one_letter_code
_entity_poly.pdbx_strand_id
1 'polypeptide(L)'
;MSQHNHQPQYVHYTGPPGTHNQPQSIAPQETTTHQHAPPLVATGDWTKSLVELAKTAELKKHALTLQLHTAHILSAHASLEQKSKAVQDIREQKNKLESERGSGSGKLPAASVFIKPIHPAPQADLLESKIDKECAEIRRRIQQITEGEYTVAKRDVDRLRQELGQPPLPSLQTMLDEKSSQFLTERRLNGNAESKRGPGDDGGQLGKKPRGRPKGSKNRIKVPSAPVRWQRALLSPQPILRKAT
;
A
#
# COMPACT_ATOMS: atom_id res chain seq x y z
N MET A 1 -15.06 -36.89 14.85
CA MET A 1 -13.70 -36.59 14.33
C MET A 1 -13.79 -36.70 12.81
N SER A 2 -14.04 -35.60 12.12
CA SER A 2 -14.20 -35.58 10.65
C SER A 2 -12.97 -34.93 10.04
N GLN A 3 -12.17 -35.72 9.32
CA GLN A 3 -11.03 -35.24 8.56
C GLN A 3 -11.51 -34.60 7.25
N HIS A 4 -11.11 -33.37 6.97
CA HIS A 4 -11.31 -32.71 5.67
C HIS A 4 -10.02 -32.74 4.87
N ASN A 5 -10.05 -33.53 3.80
CA ASN A 5 -9.01 -33.72 2.82
C ASN A 5 -8.87 -32.46 1.94
N HIS A 6 -7.75 -31.77 2.02
CA HIS A 6 -7.44 -30.61 1.17
C HIS A 6 -6.60 -31.08 -0.02
N GLN A 7 -7.20 -31.11 -1.21
CA GLN A 7 -6.48 -31.25 -2.47
C GLN A 7 -5.88 -29.89 -2.89
N PRO A 8 -4.60 -29.82 -3.28
CA PRO A 8 -4.02 -28.60 -3.85
C PRO A 8 -4.45 -28.44 -5.31
N GLN A 9 -5.10 -27.32 -5.62
CA GLN A 9 -5.41 -26.87 -6.97
C GLN A 9 -4.12 -26.34 -7.63
N TYR A 10 -3.68 -26.98 -8.71
CA TYR A 10 -2.58 -26.48 -9.54
C TYR A 10 -3.04 -25.27 -10.36
N VAL A 11 -2.39 -24.12 -10.14
CA VAL A 11 -2.61 -22.90 -10.93
C VAL A 11 -1.85 -23.02 -12.24
N HIS A 12 -2.58 -23.16 -13.34
CA HIS A 12 -2.03 -23.17 -14.69
C HIS A 12 -1.66 -21.73 -15.11
N TYR A 13 -0.37 -21.42 -15.18
CA TYR A 13 0.11 -20.10 -15.60
C TYR A 13 0.28 -20.07 -17.12
N THR A 14 -0.68 -19.49 -17.84
CA THR A 14 -0.54 -19.17 -19.27
C THR A 14 0.17 -17.82 -19.39
N GLY A 15 1.40 -17.83 -19.93
CA GLY A 15 2.20 -16.63 -20.13
C GLY A 15 1.57 -15.62 -21.12
N PRO A 16 2.09 -14.38 -21.16
CA PRO A 16 1.55 -13.31 -21.99
C PRO A 16 1.81 -13.55 -23.50
N PRO A 17 0.92 -13.06 -24.39
CA PRO A 17 1.09 -13.21 -25.83
C PRO A 17 2.28 -12.38 -26.33
N GLY A 18 3.29 -13.07 -26.87
CA GLY A 18 4.41 -12.45 -27.56
C GLY A 18 3.94 -11.81 -28.87
N THR A 19 4.25 -10.53 -29.03
CA THR A 19 4.16 -9.78 -30.28
C THR A 19 5.18 -10.32 -31.29
N HIS A 20 4.72 -11.17 -32.20
CA HIS A 20 5.49 -11.65 -33.34
C HIS A 20 5.51 -10.57 -34.42
N ASN A 21 6.60 -9.80 -34.48
CA ASN A 21 6.90 -8.89 -35.59
C ASN A 21 8.16 -9.42 -36.30
N GLN A 22 7.96 -10.22 -37.36
CA GLN A 22 9.00 -10.51 -38.35
C GLN A 22 8.81 -9.58 -39.56
N PRO A 23 9.83 -8.83 -39.98
CA PRO A 23 9.98 -8.43 -41.37
C PRO A 23 10.71 -9.53 -42.14
N GLN A 24 10.05 -10.10 -43.16
CA GLN A 24 10.69 -10.91 -44.19
C GLN A 24 11.59 -10.01 -45.04
N SER A 25 12.90 -10.26 -45.06
CA SER A 25 13.79 -9.74 -46.10
C SER A 25 14.19 -10.88 -47.04
N ILE A 26 13.90 -10.69 -48.31
CA ILE A 26 14.28 -11.52 -49.44
C ILE A 26 15.81 -11.54 -49.54
N ALA A 27 16.40 -12.74 -49.62
CA ALA A 27 17.83 -12.94 -49.87
C ALA A 27 18.11 -12.87 -51.39
N PRO A 28 19.13 -12.11 -51.85
CA PRO A 28 19.72 -12.34 -53.15
C PRO A 28 20.77 -13.47 -53.07
N GLN A 29 20.64 -14.46 -53.95
CA GLN A 29 21.71 -15.39 -54.26
C GLN A 29 22.75 -14.69 -55.14
N GLU A 30 24.00 -14.68 -54.72
CA GLU A 30 25.14 -14.43 -55.61
C GLU A 30 26.08 -15.64 -55.58
N THR A 31 26.28 -16.19 -56.77
CA THR A 31 27.26 -17.21 -57.13
C THR A 31 28.63 -16.59 -57.41
N THR A 32 29.66 -17.21 -56.81
CA THR A 32 31.02 -17.39 -57.35
C THR A 32 31.94 -16.17 -57.46
N THR A 33 32.92 -16.06 -56.54
CA THR A 33 34.37 -16.09 -56.86
C THR A 33 35.21 -16.03 -55.58
N HIS A 34 36.10 -17.02 -55.40
CA HIS A 34 37.16 -16.98 -54.40
C HIS A 34 38.17 -15.88 -54.78
N GLN A 35 38.01 -14.71 -54.19
CA GLN A 35 39.12 -13.79 -53.97
C GLN A 35 39.27 -13.62 -52.46
N HIS A 36 40.51 -13.69 -51.98
CA HIS A 36 40.87 -13.47 -50.58
C HIS A 36 40.33 -12.11 -50.13
N ALA A 37 39.11 -12.10 -49.59
CA ALA A 37 38.59 -10.97 -48.86
C ALA A 37 39.50 -10.78 -47.64
N PRO A 38 40.03 -9.56 -47.41
CA PRO A 38 40.70 -9.27 -46.15
C PRO A 38 39.74 -9.65 -45.01
N PRO A 39 40.24 -10.24 -43.89
CA PRO A 39 39.37 -10.72 -42.83
C PRO A 39 38.44 -9.58 -42.43
N LEU A 40 37.12 -9.81 -42.54
CA LEU A 40 36.10 -8.93 -42.00
C LEU A 40 36.28 -8.89 -40.48
N VAL A 41 37.21 -8.06 -40.02
CA VAL A 41 37.26 -7.61 -38.64
C VAL A 41 35.92 -6.89 -38.45
N ALA A 42 35.09 -7.38 -37.54
CA ALA A 42 33.79 -6.79 -37.25
C ALA A 42 33.99 -5.32 -36.86
N THR A 43 33.86 -4.42 -37.83
CA THR A 43 33.91 -2.97 -37.67
C THR A 43 32.62 -2.55 -37.00
N GLY A 44 32.56 -2.72 -35.69
CA GLY A 44 31.38 -2.37 -34.91
C GLY A 44 31.67 -2.43 -33.43
N ASP A 45 31.11 -1.48 -32.69
CA ASP A 45 31.20 -1.33 -31.25
C ASP A 45 30.45 -2.46 -30.48
N TRP A 46 30.45 -3.69 -30.98
CA TRP A 46 29.75 -4.83 -30.37
C TRP A 46 30.20 -5.07 -28.93
N THR A 47 31.47 -4.84 -28.63
CA THR A 47 32.01 -4.92 -27.28
C THR A 47 31.41 -3.85 -26.38
N LYS A 48 31.18 -2.62 -26.87
CA LYS A 48 30.49 -1.56 -26.11
C LYS A 48 29.03 -1.91 -25.89
N SER A 49 28.33 -2.41 -26.91
CA SER A 49 26.94 -2.87 -26.78
C SER A 49 26.80 -4.03 -25.79
N LEU A 50 27.78 -4.95 -25.75
CA LEU A 50 27.79 -6.04 -24.78
C LEU A 50 27.98 -5.51 -23.34
N VAL A 51 28.89 -4.55 -23.15
CA VAL A 51 29.10 -3.88 -21.86
C VAL A 51 27.85 -3.11 -21.42
N GLU A 52 27.20 -2.38 -22.32
CA GLU A 52 25.93 -1.68 -22.04
C GLU A 52 24.81 -2.67 -21.66
N LEU A 53 24.72 -3.80 -22.37
CA LEU A 53 23.73 -4.83 -22.07
C LEU A 53 23.97 -5.44 -20.68
N ALA A 54 25.23 -5.72 -20.33
CA ALA A 54 25.61 -6.21 -19.01
C ALA A 54 25.26 -5.20 -17.90
N LYS A 55 25.62 -3.92 -18.08
CA LYS A 55 25.26 -2.84 -17.14
C LYS A 55 23.74 -2.69 -17.01
N THR A 56 23.01 -2.83 -18.11
CA THR A 56 21.54 -2.78 -18.11
C THR A 56 20.94 -3.97 -17.34
N ALA A 57 21.52 -5.16 -17.48
CA ALA A 57 21.08 -6.33 -16.73
C ALA A 57 21.36 -6.18 -15.22
N GLU A 58 22.55 -5.66 -14.87
CA GLU A 58 22.90 -5.34 -13.49
C GLU A 58 21.97 -4.26 -12.90
N LEU A 59 21.67 -3.21 -13.68
CA LEU A 59 20.72 -2.17 -13.30
C LEU A 59 19.34 -2.77 -12.98
N LYS A 60 18.84 -3.67 -13.83
CA LYS A 60 17.55 -4.34 -13.62
C LYS A 60 17.55 -5.20 -12.35
N LYS A 61 18.65 -5.88 -12.06
CA LYS A 61 18.82 -6.64 -10.81
C LYS A 61 18.68 -5.73 -9.58
N HIS A 62 19.47 -4.65 -9.51
CA HIS A 62 19.40 -3.73 -8.36
C HIS A 62 18.05 -3.00 -8.27
N ALA A 63 17.45 -2.65 -9.41
CA ALA A 63 16.12 -2.04 -9.44
C ALA A 63 15.04 -2.97 -8.84
N LEU A 64 15.09 -4.27 -9.13
CA LEU A 64 14.17 -5.25 -8.55
C LEU A 64 14.38 -5.36 -7.03
N THR A 65 15.63 -5.41 -6.56
CA THR A 65 15.96 -5.39 -5.13
C THR A 65 15.40 -4.14 -4.44
N LEU A 66 15.53 -2.97 -5.06
CA LEU A 66 14.98 -1.72 -4.53
C LEU A 66 13.44 -1.76 -4.44
N GLN A 67 12.77 -2.32 -5.46
CA GLN A 67 11.32 -2.52 -5.44
C GLN A 67 10.89 -3.44 -4.30
N LEU A 68 11.63 -4.53 -4.07
CA LEU A 68 11.36 -5.46 -2.97
C LEU A 68 11.49 -4.77 -1.60
N HIS A 69 12.56 -4.01 -1.36
CA HIS A 69 12.70 -3.25 -0.11
C HIS A 69 11.59 -2.22 0.07
N THR A 70 11.18 -1.55 -1.01
CA THR A 70 10.05 -0.61 -0.98
C THR A 70 8.76 -1.31 -0.57
N ALA A 71 8.49 -2.49 -1.13
CA ALA A 71 7.31 -3.30 -0.76
C ALA A 71 7.35 -3.74 0.72
N HIS A 72 8.52 -4.13 1.23
CA HIS A 72 8.69 -4.48 2.64
C HIS A 72 8.42 -3.29 3.57
N ILE A 73 8.91 -2.10 3.23
CA ILE A 73 8.65 -0.87 3.98
C ILE A 73 7.13 -0.59 4.03
N LEU A 74 6.45 -0.65 2.88
CA LEU A 74 5.01 -0.42 2.79
C LEU A 74 4.20 -1.44 3.61
N SER A 75 4.54 -2.72 3.51
CA SER A 75 3.88 -3.79 4.28
C SER A 75 4.09 -3.62 5.79
N ALA A 76 5.30 -3.23 6.21
CA ALA A 76 5.59 -2.93 7.60
C ALA A 76 4.80 -1.71 8.11
N HIS A 77 4.64 -0.65 7.30
CA HIS A 77 3.80 0.49 7.63
C HIS A 77 2.33 0.11 7.81
N ALA A 78 1.76 -0.70 6.91
CA ALA A 78 0.38 -1.18 7.02
C ALA A 78 0.18 -2.03 8.31
N SER A 79 1.16 -2.87 8.64
CA SER A 79 1.13 -3.68 9.88
C SER A 79 1.20 -2.80 11.13
N LEU A 80 2.04 -1.76 11.12
CA LEU A 80 2.14 -0.79 12.21
C LEU A 80 0.81 -0.04 12.43
N GLU A 81 0.14 0.36 11.36
CA GLU A 81 -1.17 1.03 11.43
C GLU A 81 -2.23 0.12 12.07
N GLN A 82 -2.31 -1.14 11.60
CA GLN A 82 -3.25 -2.12 12.16
C GLN A 82 -3.01 -2.37 13.66
N LYS A 83 -1.74 -2.51 14.07
CA LYS A 83 -1.36 -2.72 15.47
C LYS A 83 -1.63 -1.47 16.31
N SER A 84 -1.33 -0.28 15.80
CA SER A 84 -1.61 0.99 16.49
C SER A 84 -3.10 1.19 16.73
N LYS A 85 -3.94 0.81 15.76
CA LYS A 85 -5.40 0.79 15.93
C LYS A 85 -5.84 -0.20 17.02
N ALA A 86 -5.29 -1.41 17.04
CA ALA A 86 -5.60 -2.39 18.07
C ALA A 86 -5.23 -1.91 19.49
N VAL A 87 -4.11 -1.19 19.65
CA VAL A 87 -3.76 -0.53 20.92
C VAL A 87 -4.82 0.49 21.31
N GLN A 88 -5.27 1.32 20.37
CA GLN A 88 -6.31 2.30 20.62
C GLN A 88 -7.63 1.63 21.06
N ASP A 89 -8.06 0.59 20.35
CA ASP A 89 -9.28 -0.17 20.68
C ASP A 89 -9.20 -0.76 22.11
N ILE A 90 -8.04 -1.30 22.52
CA ILE A 90 -7.82 -1.81 23.89
C ILE A 90 -7.91 -0.68 24.93
N ARG A 91 -7.31 0.48 24.66
CA ARG A 91 -7.39 1.65 25.55
C ARG A 91 -8.82 2.14 25.70
N GLU A 92 -9.59 2.18 24.62
CA GLU A 92 -11.00 2.54 24.64
C GLU A 92 -11.83 1.53 25.46
N GLN A 93 -11.57 0.23 25.31
CA GLN A 93 -12.22 -0.81 26.14
C GLN A 93 -11.87 -0.67 27.62
N LYS A 94 -10.61 -0.36 27.96
CA LYS A 94 -10.17 -0.08 29.34
C LYS A 94 -10.90 1.12 29.92
N ASN A 95 -10.91 2.25 29.21
CA ASN A 95 -11.60 3.48 29.64
C ASN A 95 -13.11 3.24 29.84
N LYS A 96 -13.74 2.43 29.00
CA LYS A 96 -15.15 2.07 29.14
C LYS A 96 -15.40 1.25 30.41
N LEU A 97 -14.61 0.21 30.66
CA LEU A 97 -14.71 -0.61 31.88
C LEU A 97 -14.41 0.20 33.14
N GLU A 98 -13.48 1.14 33.07
CA GLU A 98 -13.15 2.05 34.17
C GLU A 98 -14.28 3.05 34.44
N SER A 99 -14.92 3.58 33.38
CA SER A 99 -16.11 4.43 33.51
C SER A 99 -17.30 3.70 34.13
N GLU A 100 -17.50 2.42 33.80
CA GLU A 100 -18.52 1.56 34.42
C GLU A 100 -18.22 1.32 35.92
N ARG A 101 -16.94 1.17 36.30
CA ARG A 101 -16.51 1.04 37.70
C ARG A 101 -16.68 2.36 38.48
N GLY A 102 -16.32 3.49 37.89
CA GLY A 102 -16.41 4.82 38.50
C GLY A 102 -17.85 5.37 38.61
N SER A 103 -18.73 5.00 37.67
CA SER A 103 -20.15 5.38 37.69
C SER A 103 -20.94 4.59 38.75
N GLY A 104 -20.52 3.37 39.08
CA GLY A 104 -21.11 2.54 40.14
C GLY A 104 -20.75 2.95 41.57
N SER A 105 -19.67 3.71 41.78
CA SER A 105 -19.21 4.13 43.12
C SER A 105 -20.01 5.27 43.77
N GLY A 106 -20.96 5.89 43.05
CA GLY A 106 -21.80 6.96 43.60
C GLY A 106 -23.03 6.50 44.41
N LYS A 107 -23.39 5.21 44.38
CA LYS A 107 -24.65 4.71 44.98
C LYS A 107 -24.62 3.29 45.58
N LEU A 108 -23.49 2.81 46.11
CA LEU A 108 -23.48 1.56 46.88
C LEU A 108 -22.72 1.71 48.21
N PRO A 109 -23.42 1.60 49.37
CA PRO A 109 -22.79 1.60 50.68
C PRO A 109 -22.08 0.25 50.93
N ALA A 110 -20.79 0.32 51.28
CA ALA A 110 -19.98 -0.58 52.14
C ALA A 110 -20.16 -2.13 52.17
N ALA A 111 -21.03 -2.76 51.37
CA ALA A 111 -21.40 -4.19 51.53
C ALA A 111 -21.12 -5.07 50.30
N SER A 112 -20.49 -4.55 49.24
CA SER A 112 -20.26 -5.28 47.98
C SER A 112 -18.79 -5.65 47.72
N VAL A 113 -18.02 -5.89 48.79
CA VAL A 113 -16.59 -6.28 48.72
C VAL A 113 -16.40 -7.76 48.33
N PHE A 114 -17.48 -8.53 48.24
CA PHE A 114 -17.46 -9.93 47.83
C PHE A 114 -18.24 -10.11 46.53
N ILE A 115 -17.65 -10.84 45.58
CA ILE A 115 -18.24 -11.29 44.30
C ILE A 115 -18.16 -10.30 43.13
N LYS A 116 -16.98 -10.23 42.51
CA LYS A 116 -16.78 -10.53 41.07
C LYS A 116 -15.27 -10.62 40.73
N PRO A 117 -14.85 -11.49 39.81
CA PRO A 117 -13.44 -11.80 39.62
C PRO A 117 -12.67 -10.60 39.06
N ILE A 118 -11.64 -10.20 39.80
CA ILE A 118 -10.61 -9.24 39.39
C ILE A 118 -9.72 -9.94 38.35
N HIS A 119 -10.18 -10.09 37.11
CA HIS A 119 -9.41 -10.82 36.09
C HIS A 119 -9.29 -10.21 34.67
N PRO A 120 -10.05 -9.19 34.22
CA PRO A 120 -9.86 -8.66 32.85
C PRO A 120 -8.79 -7.56 32.75
N ALA A 121 -8.53 -6.78 33.81
CA ALA A 121 -7.56 -5.67 33.77
C ALA A 121 -6.10 -6.11 33.54
N PRO A 122 -5.52 -7.06 34.31
CA PRO A 122 -4.14 -7.49 34.08
C PRO A 122 -3.95 -8.19 32.73
N GLN A 123 -5.02 -8.80 32.18
CA GLN A 123 -4.98 -9.41 30.86
C GLN A 123 -4.95 -8.35 29.74
N ALA A 124 -5.73 -7.27 29.88
CA ALA A 124 -5.70 -6.15 28.94
C ALA A 124 -4.34 -5.42 28.96
N ASP A 125 -3.75 -5.22 30.15
CA ASP A 125 -2.42 -4.61 30.29
C ASP A 125 -1.33 -5.48 29.65
N LEU A 126 -1.41 -6.80 29.80
CA LEU A 126 -0.48 -7.73 29.17
C LEU A 126 -0.61 -7.70 27.63
N LEU A 127 -1.84 -7.62 27.11
CA LEU A 127 -2.09 -7.51 25.67
C LEU A 127 -1.62 -6.17 25.11
N GLU A 128 -1.87 -5.06 25.80
CA GLU A 128 -1.37 -3.73 25.44
C GLU A 128 0.17 -3.74 25.38
N SER A 129 0.84 -4.21 26.45
CA SER A 129 2.30 -4.32 26.50
C SER A 129 2.87 -5.19 25.38
N LYS A 130 2.19 -6.29 25.03
CA LYS A 130 2.60 -7.15 23.92
C LYS A 130 2.53 -6.41 22.58
N ILE A 131 1.41 -5.75 22.29
CA ILE A 131 1.23 -5.05 21.02
C ILE A 131 2.16 -3.84 20.93
N ASP A 132 2.42 -3.13 22.04
CA ASP A 132 3.38 -2.02 22.07
C ASP A 132 4.81 -2.48 21.74
N LYS A 133 5.23 -3.65 22.24
CA LYS A 133 6.52 -4.25 21.89
C LYS A 133 6.60 -4.59 20.39
N GLU A 134 5.54 -5.18 19.84
CA GLU A 134 5.45 -5.47 18.41
C GLU A 134 5.47 -4.19 17.56
N CYS A 135 4.79 -3.13 17.97
CA CYS A 135 4.86 -1.80 17.33
C CYS A 135 6.28 -1.23 17.33
N ALA A 136 6.99 -1.34 18.46
CA ALA A 136 8.38 -0.89 18.58
C ALA A 136 9.32 -1.69 17.66
N GLU A 137 9.12 -3.01 17.57
CA GLU A 137 9.86 -3.88 16.68
C GLU A 137 9.61 -3.54 15.20
N ILE A 138 8.36 -3.33 14.79
CA ILE A 138 8.01 -2.95 13.42
C ILE A 138 8.65 -1.61 13.05
N ARG A 139 8.61 -0.61 13.95
CA ARG A 139 9.29 0.68 13.74
C ARG A 139 10.79 0.52 13.57
N ARG A 140 11.43 -0.30 14.40
CA ARG A 140 12.85 -0.64 14.27
C ARG A 140 13.13 -1.31 12.92
N ARG A 141 12.27 -2.22 12.46
CA ARG A 141 12.43 -2.90 11.17
C ARG A 141 12.31 -1.94 9.99
N ILE A 142 11.33 -1.02 10.02
CA ILE A 142 11.19 0.04 9.02
C ILE A 142 12.49 0.86 8.95
N GLN A 143 13.02 1.25 10.10
CA GLN A 143 14.28 2.02 10.16
C GLN A 143 15.45 1.24 9.56
N GLN A 144 15.61 -0.03 9.95
CA GLN A 144 16.69 -0.89 9.43
C GLN A 144 16.66 -1.05 7.90
N ILE A 145 15.49 -1.31 7.33
CA ILE A 145 15.36 -1.46 5.87
C ILE A 145 15.62 -0.12 5.19
N THR A 146 15.06 0.96 5.74
CA THR A 146 15.16 2.31 5.15
C THR A 146 16.59 2.85 5.15
N GLU A 147 17.31 2.74 6.26
CA GLU A 147 18.64 3.31 6.41
C GLU A 147 19.76 2.39 5.92
N GLY A 148 19.52 1.07 5.88
CA GLY A 148 20.52 0.08 5.50
C GLY A 148 20.33 -0.47 4.09
N GLU A 149 19.48 -1.47 3.93
CA GLU A 149 19.39 -2.25 2.69
C GLU A 149 18.88 -1.41 1.51
N TYR A 150 17.90 -0.55 1.76
CA TYR A 150 17.32 0.31 0.74
C TYR A 150 18.31 1.36 0.23
N THR A 151 19.06 2.02 1.11
CA THR A 151 20.03 3.07 0.72
C THR A 151 21.17 2.50 -0.12
N VAL A 152 21.66 1.31 0.24
CA VAL A 152 22.68 0.58 -0.53
C VAL A 152 22.15 0.25 -1.92
N ALA A 153 20.97 -0.37 -2.01
CA ALA A 153 20.36 -0.71 -3.30
C ALA A 153 20.11 0.53 -4.17
N LYS A 154 19.65 1.64 -3.57
CA LYS A 154 19.42 2.91 -4.27
C LYS A 154 20.72 3.47 -4.86
N ARG A 155 21.80 3.48 -4.06
CA ARG A 155 23.10 3.98 -4.50
C ARG A 155 23.64 3.19 -5.70
N ASP A 156 23.49 1.86 -5.66
CA ASP A 156 23.95 1.01 -6.77
C ASP A 156 23.14 1.26 -8.05
N VAL A 157 21.81 1.45 -7.93
CA VAL A 157 20.96 1.83 -9.06
C VAL A 157 21.35 3.20 -9.62
N ASP A 158 21.54 4.21 -8.75
CA ASP A 158 21.89 5.57 -9.17
C ASP A 158 23.27 5.61 -9.86
N ARG A 159 24.25 4.86 -9.35
CA ARG A 159 25.57 4.70 -9.99
C ARG A 159 25.44 4.11 -11.40
N LEU A 160 24.71 3.00 -11.56
CA LEU A 160 24.52 2.36 -12.86
C LEU A 160 23.73 3.24 -13.83
N ARG A 161 22.74 3.99 -13.33
CA ARG A 161 22.01 4.98 -14.13
C ARG A 161 22.94 6.08 -14.64
N GLN A 162 23.80 6.61 -13.78
CA GLN A 162 24.80 7.61 -14.18
C GLN A 162 25.74 7.07 -15.27
N GLU A 163 26.23 5.84 -15.13
CA GLU A 163 27.08 5.20 -16.14
C GLU A 163 26.37 4.96 -17.48
N LEU A 164 25.04 4.80 -17.47
CA LEU A 164 24.19 4.64 -18.65
C LEU A 164 23.59 5.98 -19.14
N GLY A 165 23.98 7.12 -18.56
CA GLY A 165 23.46 8.44 -18.92
C GLY A 165 21.99 8.68 -18.53
N GLN A 166 21.44 7.89 -17.62
CA GLN A 166 20.07 8.02 -17.12
C GLN A 166 20.00 8.93 -15.88
N PRO A 167 18.88 9.63 -15.66
CA PRO A 167 18.71 10.45 -14.47
C PRO A 167 18.63 9.56 -13.20
N PRO A 168 19.08 10.08 -12.05
CA PRO A 168 18.98 9.36 -10.77
C PRO A 168 17.52 9.13 -10.40
N LEU A 169 17.30 8.15 -9.53
CA LEU A 169 15.97 7.83 -9.03
C LEU A 169 15.41 8.94 -8.12
N PRO A 170 14.07 9.09 -8.10
CA PRO A 170 13.40 9.97 -7.15
C PRO A 170 13.66 9.52 -5.69
N SER A 171 13.36 10.42 -4.76
CA SER A 171 13.51 10.12 -3.32
C SER A 171 12.60 8.98 -2.88
N LEU A 172 12.99 8.27 -1.81
CA LEU A 172 12.16 7.22 -1.22
C LEU A 172 10.77 7.75 -0.87
N GLN A 173 10.70 8.93 -0.26
CA GLN A 173 9.43 9.55 0.15
C GLN A 173 8.50 9.74 -1.07
N THR A 174 9.02 10.32 -2.14
CA THR A 174 8.28 10.49 -3.39
C THR A 174 7.75 9.16 -3.93
N MET A 175 8.58 8.11 -3.93
CA MET A 175 8.14 6.78 -4.37
C MET A 175 7.08 6.16 -3.45
N LEU A 176 7.19 6.34 -2.14
CA LEU A 176 6.19 5.84 -1.18
C LEU A 176 4.84 6.56 -1.38
N ASP A 177 4.86 7.88 -1.60
CA ASP A 177 3.65 8.67 -1.83
C ASP A 177 2.95 8.27 -3.14
N GLU A 178 3.72 8.09 -4.22
CA GLU A 178 3.23 7.59 -5.50
C GLU A 178 2.64 6.18 -5.37
N LYS A 179 3.35 5.25 -4.70
CA LYS A 179 2.88 3.88 -4.49
C LYS A 179 1.63 3.81 -3.63
N SER A 180 1.54 4.63 -2.58
CA SER A 180 0.36 4.73 -1.73
C SER A 180 -0.84 5.25 -2.50
N SER A 181 -0.63 6.25 -3.36
CA SER A 181 -1.66 6.81 -4.24
C SER A 181 -2.13 5.80 -5.29
N GLN A 182 -1.20 5.01 -5.85
CA GLN A 182 -1.53 3.91 -6.76
C GLN A 182 -2.38 2.85 -6.07
N PHE A 183 -2.01 2.41 -4.86
CA PHE A 183 -2.78 1.42 -4.10
C PHE A 183 -4.22 1.90 -3.81
N LEU A 184 -4.39 3.17 -3.42
CA LEU A 184 -5.72 3.75 -3.21
C LEU A 184 -6.54 3.82 -4.51
N THR A 185 -5.89 4.18 -5.62
CA THR A 185 -6.53 4.26 -6.94
C THR A 185 -6.95 2.88 -7.42
N GLU A 186 -6.06 1.90 -7.31
CA GLU A 186 -6.32 0.50 -7.65
C GLU A 186 -7.43 -0.08 -6.78
N ARG A 187 -7.45 0.20 -5.48
CA ARG A 187 -8.54 -0.21 -4.59
C ARG A 187 -9.90 0.40 -4.98
N ARG A 188 -9.93 1.64 -5.48
CA ARG A 188 -11.16 2.28 -6.00
C ARG A 188 -11.62 1.62 -7.30
N LEU A 189 -10.69 1.28 -8.20
CA LEU A 189 -11.00 0.64 -9.48
C LEU A 189 -11.41 -0.83 -9.31
N ASN A 190 -10.71 -1.59 -8.48
CA ASN A 190 -10.99 -3.00 -8.22
C ASN A 190 -12.16 -3.22 -7.26
N GLY A 191 -12.38 -2.34 -6.27
CA GLY A 191 -13.54 -2.40 -5.39
C GLY A 191 -14.89 -2.24 -6.11
N ASN A 192 -14.87 -1.67 -7.33
CA ASN A 192 -16.05 -1.58 -8.20
C ASN A 192 -16.28 -2.85 -9.05
N ALA A 193 -15.28 -3.73 -9.18
CA ALA A 193 -15.41 -5.00 -9.93
C ALA A 193 -15.97 -6.15 -9.07
N GLU A 194 -15.68 -6.15 -7.77
CA GLU A 194 -16.07 -7.24 -6.86
C GLU A 194 -17.55 -7.17 -6.42
N SER A 195 -18.20 -6.02 -6.60
CA SER A 195 -19.67 -5.89 -6.43
C SER A 195 -20.49 -6.40 -7.63
N LYS A 196 -19.86 -6.87 -8.71
CA LYS A 196 -20.55 -7.33 -9.95
C LYS A 196 -20.45 -8.82 -10.25
N ARG A 197 -19.79 -9.63 -9.41
CA ARG A 197 -19.69 -11.09 -9.58
C ARG A 197 -20.21 -11.81 -8.33
N GLY A 198 -21.51 -11.66 -8.07
CA GLY A 198 -22.24 -12.66 -7.29
C GLY A 198 -22.40 -13.92 -8.14
N PRO A 199 -22.28 -15.12 -7.56
CA PRO A 199 -22.44 -16.37 -8.28
C PRO A 199 -23.90 -16.53 -8.72
N GLY A 200 -24.12 -16.70 -10.02
CA GLY A 200 -25.39 -17.16 -10.54
C GLY A 200 -25.58 -18.63 -10.18
N ASP A 201 -26.65 -18.93 -9.46
CA ASP A 201 -27.30 -20.23 -9.50
C ASP A 201 -28.67 -20.02 -10.18
N ASP A 202 -28.94 -20.88 -11.15
CA ASP A 202 -30.01 -20.79 -12.13
C ASP A 202 -31.27 -21.44 -11.56
N GLY A 203 -32.39 -20.70 -11.54
CA GLY A 203 -33.66 -21.21 -11.05
C GLY A 203 -34.77 -20.19 -11.25
N GLY A 204 -35.39 -20.22 -12.43
CA GLY A 204 -36.40 -19.24 -12.83
C GLY A 204 -37.61 -19.17 -11.91
N GLN A 205 -38.20 -17.97 -11.80
CA GLN A 205 -39.65 -17.74 -11.87
C GLN A 205 -39.97 -16.26 -11.59
N LEU A 206 -40.75 -15.69 -12.52
CA LEU A 206 -41.90 -14.82 -12.30
C LEU A 206 -41.69 -13.60 -11.39
N GLY A 207 -41.70 -12.43 -12.03
CA GLY A 207 -41.60 -11.13 -11.38
C GLY A 207 -42.60 -10.92 -10.25
N LYS A 208 -42.16 -10.13 -9.27
CA LYS A 208 -42.99 -9.23 -8.45
C LYS A 208 -42.05 -8.26 -7.74
N LYS A 209 -42.16 -6.98 -8.10
CA LYS A 209 -41.58 -5.84 -7.35
C LYS A 209 -42.03 -5.95 -5.88
N PRO A 210 -41.15 -5.78 -4.87
CA PRO A 210 -41.60 -5.57 -3.51
C PRO A 210 -42.27 -4.19 -3.40
N ARG A 211 -43.60 -4.22 -3.49
CA ARG A 211 -44.52 -3.15 -3.14
C ARG A 211 -44.48 -3.01 -1.62
N GLY A 212 -43.72 -2.04 -1.10
CA GLY A 212 -43.54 -1.91 0.34
C GLY A 212 -42.96 -0.60 0.80
N ARG A 213 -43.23 0.51 0.10
CA ARG A 213 -43.05 1.85 0.70
C ARG A 213 -44.38 2.24 1.34
N PRO A 214 -44.49 2.34 2.68
CA PRO A 214 -45.66 2.95 3.30
C PRO A 214 -45.81 4.37 2.76
N LYS A 215 -46.93 4.64 2.09
CA LYS A 215 -47.35 6.00 1.78
C LYS A 215 -47.71 6.69 3.09
N GLY A 216 -46.94 7.69 3.48
CA GLY A 216 -47.35 8.67 4.47
C GLY A 216 -46.47 8.72 5.72
N SER A 217 -45.56 9.67 5.72
CA SER A 217 -45.32 10.49 6.91
C SER A 217 -44.77 11.82 6.43
N LYS A 218 -45.71 12.72 6.11
CA LYS A 218 -45.45 14.16 6.15
C LYS A 218 -45.15 14.46 7.60
N ASN A 219 -43.94 14.96 7.89
CA ASN A 219 -43.66 16.00 8.87
C ASN A 219 -42.15 16.24 8.94
N ARG A 220 -41.66 17.25 8.24
CA ARG A 220 -40.81 18.22 8.94
C ARG A 220 -40.92 19.60 8.33
N ILE A 221 -41.27 20.48 9.23
CA ILE A 221 -41.49 21.91 9.09
C ILE A 221 -40.28 22.57 8.42
N LYS A 222 -40.63 23.44 7.49
CA LYS A 222 -39.82 24.43 6.80
C LYS A 222 -39.19 25.34 7.86
N VAL A 223 -37.90 25.19 8.13
CA VAL A 223 -37.14 26.22 8.86
C VAL A 223 -36.58 27.18 7.79
N PRO A 224 -37.00 28.45 7.77
CA PRO A 224 -36.48 29.40 6.80
C PRO A 224 -35.02 29.73 7.11
N SER A 225 -34.19 29.48 6.11
CA SER A 225 -32.95 30.16 5.75
C SER A 225 -32.81 31.55 6.40
N ALA A 226 -31.91 31.68 7.37
CA ALA A 226 -31.32 32.96 7.75
C ALA A 226 -30.02 33.16 6.95
N PRO A 227 -29.84 34.32 6.28
CA PRO A 227 -28.68 34.58 5.44
C PRO A 227 -27.42 34.88 6.26
N VAL A 228 -26.32 34.35 5.72
CA VAL A 228 -24.93 34.60 6.06
C VAL A 228 -24.64 36.10 6.16
N ARG A 229 -24.15 36.55 7.32
CA ARG A 229 -23.47 37.84 7.47
C ARG A 229 -22.25 37.67 8.39
N TRP A 230 -21.24 36.96 7.91
CA TRP A 230 -19.89 37.12 8.46
C TRP A 230 -19.25 38.31 7.78
N GLN A 231 -19.20 39.41 8.55
CA GLN A 231 -18.45 40.58 8.19
C GLN A 231 -16.97 40.24 8.08
N ARG A 232 -16.41 40.74 6.99
CA ARG A 232 -15.02 40.93 6.65
C ARG A 232 -14.38 41.90 7.65
N ALA A 233 -13.40 41.41 8.40
CA ALA A 233 -12.30 42.21 8.97
C ALA A 233 -11.06 41.30 8.89
N LEU A 234 -10.26 41.34 7.83
CA LEU A 234 -9.11 42.26 7.68
C LEU A 234 -8.42 42.51 9.02
N LEU A 235 -7.46 41.65 9.39
CA LEU A 235 -6.34 42.05 10.24
C LEU A 235 -5.14 41.08 10.08
N SER A 236 -4.31 41.39 9.09
CA SER A 236 -2.87 41.12 9.02
C SER A 236 -2.35 42.13 7.96
N PRO A 237 -1.16 42.76 8.05
CA PRO A 237 0.04 42.38 8.80
C PRO A 237 0.77 43.54 9.53
N GLN A 238 1.73 43.25 10.42
CA GLN A 238 2.90 44.12 10.63
C GLN A 238 4.17 43.30 10.90
N PRO A 239 5.22 43.40 10.05
CA PRO A 239 6.56 42.94 10.38
C PRO A 239 7.34 44.05 11.10
N ILE A 240 7.84 43.77 12.31
CA ILE A 240 8.81 44.64 12.98
C ILE A 240 10.19 44.34 12.40
N LEU A 241 10.63 45.27 11.54
CA LEU A 241 12.01 45.47 11.14
C LEU A 241 12.80 45.95 12.38
N ARG A 242 13.82 45.21 12.83
CA ARG A 242 14.92 45.79 13.62
C ARG A 242 16.22 45.65 12.83
N LYS A 243 16.71 46.79 12.38
CA LYS A 243 18.04 46.98 11.82
C LYS A 243 19.09 46.96 12.93
N ALA A 244 20.21 46.33 12.58
CA ALA A 244 21.60 46.70 12.85
C ALA A 244 21.93 47.61 14.04
N THR A 245 22.81 47.13 14.90
CA THR A 245 24.14 47.74 15.06
C THR A 245 25.16 46.64 15.35
#